data_AF-A0A7S3RZ13-F1
#
_entry.id   AF-A0A7S3RZ13-F1
#
_cell.length_a   1.000
_cell.length_b   1.000
_cell.length_c   1.000
_cell.angle_alpha   90.00
_cell.angle_beta   90.00
_cell.angle_gamma   90.00
#
_symmetry.space_group_name_H-M   'P 1'
#
loop_
_entity.id
_entity.type
_entity.pdbx_description
1 polymer ?
#
loop_
_entity_poly.entity_id
_entity_poly.type
_entity_poly.pdbx_seq_one_letter_code
_entity_poly.pdbx_strand_id
1 'polypeptide(L)'
;CKARTYLQPQLQKAVNKDKKLIDDVNPRDHILIQRSAFSVESCHRDNTGELQYLEAQNIPSLDFPSDHAILSAVLGPRAERADRFQERLSDADLDRVRDRLPPPLAG
;
A
#
# COMPACT_ATOMS: atom_id res chain seq x y z
N CYS A 1 -5.92 9.91 17.06
CA CYS A 1 -6.05 10.02 15.59
C CYS A 1 -5.93 11.51 15.22
N LYS A 2 -4.93 11.92 14.43
CA LYS A 2 -4.77 13.32 13.96
C LYS A 2 -5.08 13.39 12.46
N ALA A 3 -6.33 13.14 12.09
CA ALA A 3 -6.80 13.48 10.76
C ALA A 3 -6.92 15.00 10.68
N ARG A 4 -5.99 15.67 9.99
CA ARG A 4 -6.02 17.12 9.81
C ARG A 4 -6.93 17.42 8.62
N THR A 5 -7.96 18.22 8.86
CA THR A 5 -8.96 18.65 7.86
C THR A 5 -8.50 19.84 7.00
N TYR A 6 -7.34 20.42 7.28
CA TYR A 6 -6.73 21.51 6.51
C TYR A 6 -5.21 21.35 6.44
N LEU A 7 -4.62 21.60 5.25
CA LEU A 7 -3.18 21.67 5.03
C LEU A 7 -2.60 22.83 5.84
N GLN A 8 -2.00 22.53 6.99
CA GLN A 8 -1.29 23.53 7.77
C GLN A 8 0.16 23.59 7.34
N PRO A 9 0.71 24.79 7.06
CA PRO A 9 2.15 24.96 6.84
C PRO A 9 2.92 24.36 8.02
N GLN A 10 3.80 23.40 7.73
CA GLN A 10 4.67 22.79 8.74
C GLN A 10 6.06 23.46 8.67
N LEU A 11 6.16 24.74 9.03
CA LEU A 11 7.41 25.50 8.95
C LEU A 11 8.54 24.88 9.79
N GLN A 12 8.21 24.15 10.86
CA GLN A 12 9.17 23.42 11.68
C GLN A 12 9.82 22.21 10.99
N LYS A 13 9.31 21.82 9.80
CA LYS A 13 9.89 20.77 8.96
C LYS A 13 10.76 21.32 7.84
N ALA A 14 10.87 22.65 7.72
CA ALA A 14 11.71 23.28 6.72
C ALA A 14 13.19 23.16 7.09
N VAL A 15 14.03 22.87 6.09
CA VAL A 15 15.48 22.78 6.24
C VAL A 15 16.09 24.15 5.94
N ASN A 16 17.05 24.59 6.77
CA ASN A 16 17.77 25.84 6.54
C ASN A 16 18.58 25.74 5.23
N LYS A 17 18.59 26.80 4.41
CA LYS A 17 19.30 26.86 3.12
C LYS A 17 20.78 26.47 3.23
N ASP A 18 21.40 26.77 4.37
CA ASP A 18 22.82 26.50 4.61
C ASP A 18 23.10 25.02 5.00
N LYS A 19 22.06 24.24 5.32
CA LYS A 19 22.17 22.80 5.54
C LYS A 19 22.15 22.05 4.21
N LYS A 20 23.32 21.59 3.76
CA LYS A 20 23.47 20.63 2.67
C LYS A 20 22.99 19.24 3.11
N LEU A 21 22.65 18.41 2.13
CA LEU A 21 22.18 16.99 2.08
C LEU A 21 22.86 15.93 2.99
N ILE A 22 23.52 16.34 4.08
CA ILE A 22 24.39 15.51 4.92
C ILE A 22 23.64 14.97 6.15
N ASP A 23 22.43 15.45 6.44
CA ASP A 23 21.66 14.99 7.60
C ASP A 23 20.86 13.71 7.27
N ASP A 24 21.16 12.64 8.03
CA ASP A 24 20.44 11.37 8.22
C ASP A 24 19.65 10.80 7.03
N VAL A 25 20.38 10.22 6.07
CA VAL A 25 19.83 9.45 4.95
C VAL A 25 19.68 7.98 5.35
N ASN A 26 18.70 7.66 6.20
CA ASN A 26 18.39 6.28 6.58
C ASN A 26 16.96 5.92 6.13
N PRO A 27 16.72 4.78 5.45
CA PRO A 27 15.37 4.29 5.21
C PRO A 27 14.68 3.99 6.55
N ARG A 28 13.80 4.88 6.99
CA ARG A 28 13.02 4.72 8.23
C ARG A 28 11.68 4.03 7.99
N ASP A 29 11.14 4.17 6.79
CA ASP A 29 9.84 3.64 6.40
C ASP A 29 9.98 2.32 5.65
N HIS A 30 9.13 1.35 5.96
CA HIS A 30 9.16 0.01 5.37
C HIS A 30 7.74 -0.52 5.17
N ILE A 31 7.53 -1.23 4.06
CA ILE A 31 6.31 -2.01 3.81
C ILE A 31 6.67 -3.49 3.95
N LEU A 32 6.17 -4.14 5.01
CA LEU A 32 6.37 -5.57 5.22
C LEU A 32 5.18 -6.35 4.65
N ILE A 33 5.47 -7.28 3.75
CA ILE A 33 4.45 -8.10 3.10
C ILE A 33 4.72 -9.57 3.42
N GLN A 34 3.69 -10.27 3.89
CA GLN A 34 3.78 -11.71 4.10
C GLN A 34 3.86 -12.41 2.74
N ARG A 35 5.03 -12.99 2.47
CA ARG A 35 5.33 -13.64 1.19
C ARG A 35 4.29 -14.70 0.81
N SER A 36 3.73 -15.42 1.78
CA SER A 36 2.71 -16.45 1.53
C SER A 36 1.31 -15.92 1.17
N ALA A 37 1.07 -14.62 1.30
CA ALA A 37 -0.23 -13.99 1.01
C ALA A 37 -0.24 -13.30 -0.35
N PHE A 38 0.82 -12.57 -0.68
CA PHE A 38 0.93 -11.76 -1.91
C PHE A 38 2.28 -11.95 -2.58
N SER A 39 2.31 -11.87 -3.92
CA SER A 39 3.54 -11.58 -4.67
C SER A 39 3.76 -10.06 -4.73
N VAL A 40 5.01 -9.64 -4.72
CA VAL A 40 5.37 -8.24 -4.95
C VAL A 40 5.75 -8.10 -6.41
N GLU A 41 4.95 -7.35 -7.17
CA GLU A 41 5.14 -7.17 -8.61
C GLU A 41 6.12 -6.03 -8.90
N SER A 42 5.99 -4.92 -8.17
CA SER A 42 6.92 -3.80 -8.23
C SER A 42 6.95 -3.02 -6.91
N CYS A 43 8.05 -2.31 -6.69
CA CYS A 43 8.21 -1.37 -5.59
C CYS A 43 8.71 -0.03 -6.14
N HIS A 44 8.19 1.07 -5.61
CA HIS A 44 8.60 2.41 -6.01
C HIS A 44 8.87 3.28 -4.78
N ARG A 45 9.82 4.19 -4.95
CA ARG A 45 10.09 5.30 -4.05
C ARG A 45 9.82 6.58 -4.84
N ASP A 46 9.19 7.57 -4.21
CA ASP A 46 8.79 8.79 -4.90
C ASP A 46 8.93 10.01 -3.99
N ASN A 47 9.67 11.01 -4.45
CA ASN A 47 9.82 12.31 -3.79
C ASN A 47 9.43 13.49 -4.71
N THR A 48 8.74 13.22 -5.81
CA THR A 48 8.24 14.22 -6.77
C THR A 48 6.72 14.23 -6.88
N GLY A 49 6.05 13.14 -6.50
CA GLY A 49 4.62 12.90 -6.74
C GLY A 49 4.33 12.32 -8.13
N GLU A 50 5.36 11.99 -8.91
CA GLU A 50 5.26 11.48 -10.29
C GLU A 50 5.83 10.06 -10.43
N LEU A 51 5.85 9.28 -9.34
CA LEU A 51 6.47 7.94 -9.27
C LEU A 51 7.96 7.93 -9.60
N GLN A 52 8.66 9.04 -9.35
CA GLN A 52 10.09 9.18 -9.59
C GLN A 52 10.82 9.56 -8.30
N TYR A 53 12.03 9.02 -8.16
CA TYR A 53 12.90 9.37 -7.04
C TYR A 53 14.12 10.14 -7.55
N LEU A 54 14.18 11.43 -7.20
CA LEU A 54 15.31 12.28 -7.46
C LEU A 54 16.29 12.21 -6.29
N GLU A 55 17.44 11.59 -6.55
CA GLU A 55 18.54 11.53 -5.60
C GLU A 55 19.06 12.95 -5.28
N ALA A 56 19.63 13.10 -4.09
CA ALA A 56 20.22 14.36 -3.64
C ALA A 56 19.27 15.57 -3.67
N GLN A 57 17.96 15.35 -3.52
CA GLN A 57 16.97 16.41 -3.35
C GLN A 57 16.50 16.49 -1.90
N ASN A 58 16.56 17.70 -1.33
CA ASN A 58 15.99 17.96 -0.01
C ASN A 58 14.46 17.97 -0.09
N ILE A 59 13.83 17.27 0.83
CA ILE A 59 12.38 17.30 1.08
C ILE A 59 12.14 17.72 2.55
N PRO A 60 11.08 18.48 2.85
CA PRO A 60 10.06 19.00 1.95
C PRO A 60 10.58 20.13 1.04
N SER A 61 9.96 20.29 -0.13
CA SER A 61 10.24 21.34 -1.13
C SER A 61 8.95 22.07 -1.51
N LEU A 62 9.03 23.05 -2.43
CA LEU A 62 7.84 23.74 -2.95
C LEU A 62 6.91 22.79 -3.71
N ASP A 63 7.49 21.82 -4.41
CA ASP A 63 6.77 20.86 -5.25
C ASP A 63 6.39 19.59 -4.48
N PHE A 64 7.06 19.31 -3.35
CA PHE A 64 6.82 18.11 -2.55
C PHE A 64 6.65 18.45 -1.06
N PRO A 65 5.42 18.32 -0.50
CA PRO A 65 5.08 18.89 0.81
C PRO A 65 5.51 18.07 2.03
N SER A 66 6.09 16.88 1.83
CA SER A 66 6.41 15.91 2.88
C SER A 66 7.90 15.87 3.19
N ASP A 67 8.25 15.63 4.45
CA ASP A 67 9.62 15.35 4.93
C ASP A 67 10.02 13.88 4.76
N HIS A 68 9.10 13.03 4.27
CA HIS A 68 9.33 11.63 3.94
C HIS A 68 8.93 11.37 2.49
N ALA A 69 9.73 10.56 1.78
CA ALA A 69 9.40 10.06 0.46
C ALA A 69 8.26 9.04 0.54
N ILE A 70 7.45 8.95 -0.51
CA ILE A 70 6.41 7.94 -0.65
C ILE A 70 7.08 6.60 -0.94
N LEU A 71 6.60 5.54 -0.28
CA LEU A 71 6.88 4.16 -0.64
C LEU A 71 5.60 3.53 -1.15
N SER A 72 5.67 2.88 -2.31
CA SER A 72 4.55 2.13 -2.88
C SER A 72 5.00 0.75 -3.35
N ALA A 73 4.08 -0.21 -3.30
CA ALA A 73 4.30 -1.56 -3.79
C ALA A 73 3.05 -2.05 -4.49
N VAL A 74 3.21 -2.64 -5.67
CA VAL A 74 2.14 -3.31 -6.40
C VAL A 74 2.13 -4.77 -5.98
N LEU A 75 0.98 -5.23 -5.51
CA LEU A 75 0.79 -6.58 -4.98
C LEU A 75 -0.05 -7.41 -5.94
N GLY A 76 0.46 -8.59 -6.27
CA GLY A 76 -0.25 -9.59 -7.03
C GLY A 76 -0.79 -10.73 -6.15
N PRO A 77 -1.82 -11.46 -6.62
CA PRO A 77 -2.25 -12.69 -5.97
C PRO A 77 -1.14 -13.75 -6.03
N ARG A 78 -0.91 -14.47 -4.93
CA ARG A 78 0.00 -15.62 -4.93
C ARG A 78 -0.72 -16.85 -5.50
N ALA A 79 -0.18 -17.42 -6.57
CA ALA A 79 -0.71 -18.62 -7.23
C ALA A 79 -0.99 -19.77 -6.22
N GLU A 80 -0.10 -19.99 -5.25
CA GLU A 80 -0.20 -21.09 -4.28
C GLU A 80 -1.39 -21.01 -3.31
N ARG A 81 -2.00 -19.82 -3.12
CA ARG A 81 -3.22 -19.68 -2.29
C ARG A 81 -4.50 -19.71 -3.12
N ALA A 82 -4.44 -19.46 -4.43
CA ALA A 82 -5.57 -19.67 -5.31
C ALA A 82 -5.98 -21.15 -5.32
N ASP A 83 -5.01 -22.07 -5.30
CA ASP A 83 -5.25 -23.51 -5.21
C ASP A 83 -5.94 -23.93 -3.90
N ARG A 84 -5.58 -23.32 -2.76
CA ARG A 84 -6.20 -23.67 -1.46
C ARG A 84 -7.67 -23.23 -1.34
N PHE A 85 -8.14 -22.33 -2.18
CA PHE A 85 -9.56 -21.95 -2.25
C PHE A 85 -10.29 -22.58 -3.45
N GLN A 86 -9.57 -23.16 -4.42
CA GLN A 86 -10.17 -23.99 -5.47
C GLN A 86 -10.39 -25.44 -5.04
N GLU A 87 -9.73 -25.92 -3.99
CA GLU A 87 -10.13 -27.18 -3.37
C GLU A 87 -11.45 -27.03 -2.61
N ARG A 88 -12.50 -27.54 -3.28
CA ARG A 88 -13.75 -28.11 -2.74
C ARG A 88 -14.93 -27.18 -2.47
N LEU A 89 -15.62 -26.81 -3.54
CA LEU A 89 -17.03 -27.18 -3.67
C LEU A 89 -17.21 -27.81 -5.05
N SER A 90 -17.45 -29.12 -5.10
CA SER A 90 -17.88 -29.77 -6.34
C SER A 90 -19.29 -29.32 -6.67
N ASP A 91 -19.71 -29.42 -7.94
CA ASP A 91 -21.11 -29.16 -8.33
C ASP A 91 -22.09 -30.02 -7.49
N ALA A 92 -21.67 -31.21 -7.09
CA ALA A 92 -22.42 -32.08 -6.17
C ALA A 92 -22.53 -31.51 -4.74
N ASP A 93 -21.53 -30.75 -4.27
CA ASP A 93 -21.60 -30.06 -2.97
C ASP A 93 -22.55 -28.85 -3.04
N LEU A 94 -22.56 -28.13 -4.16
CA LEU A 94 -23.49 -27.03 -4.41
C LEU A 94 -24.95 -27.53 -4.54
N ASP A 95 -25.16 -28.65 -5.23
CA ASP A 95 -26.47 -29.29 -5.33
C ASP A 95 -26.99 -29.77 -3.97
N ARG A 96 -26.12 -30.31 -3.10
CA ARG A 96 -26.49 -30.69 -1.72
C ARG A 96 -26.90 -29.51 -0.85
N VAL A 97 -26.31 -28.33 -1.06
CA VAL A 97 -26.71 -27.10 -0.37
C VAL A 97 -28.05 -26.60 -0.90
N ARG A 98 -28.26 -26.68 -2.22
CA ARG A 98 -29.52 -26.31 -2.88
C ARG A 98 -30.69 -27.15 -2.39
N ASP A 99 -30.50 -28.46 -2.25
CA ASP A 99 -31.56 -29.39 -1.81
C ASP A 99 -31.93 -29.25 -0.32
N ARG A 100 -31.13 -28.50 0.46
CA ARG A 100 -31.42 -28.20 1.87
C ARG A 100 -32.11 -26.84 2.08
N LEU A 101 -32.27 -26.03 1.04
CA LEU A 101 -32.98 -24.77 1.15
C LEU A 101 -34.48 -25.06 1.30
N PRO A 102 -35.16 -24.44 2.29
CA PRO A 102 -36.61 -24.54 2.36
C PRO A 102 -37.23 -23.96 1.09
N PRO A 103 -38.35 -24.53 0.60
CA PRO A 103 -39.02 -23.99 -0.57
C PRO A 103 -39.36 -22.51 -0.34
N PRO A 104 -39.27 -21.67 -1.38
CA PRO A 104 -39.61 -20.27 -1.25
C PRO A 104 -41.04 -20.16 -0.72
N LEU A 105 -41.22 -19.34 0.32
CA LEU A 105 -42.52 -19.09 0.91
C LEU A 105 -43.46 -18.56 -0.18
N ALA A 106 -44.47 -19.35 -0.51
CA ALA A 106 -45.51 -18.95 -1.45
C ALA A 106 -46.28 -17.77 -0.85
N GLY A 107 -46.16 -16.60 -1.49
CA GLY A 107 -47.01 -15.44 -1.28
C GLY A 107 -48.23 -15.48 -2.19
#